data_AF-A0A7S2S2N9-F1
#
_entry.id   AF-A0A7S2S2N9-F1
#
_cell.length_a   1.000
_cell.length_b   1.000
_cell.length_c   1.000
_cell.angle_alpha   90.00
_cell.angle_beta   90.00
_cell.angle_gamma   90.00
#
_symmetry.space_group_name_H-M   'P 1'
#
loop_
_entity.id
_entity.type
_entity.pdbx_description
1 polymer ?
#
loop_
_entity_poly.entity_id
_entity_poly.type
_entity_poly.pdbx_seq_one_letter_code
_entity_poly.pdbx_strand_id
1 'polypeptide(L)'
;RITRSIVMHNTCEDSLLASPLILDLVILTELFQRVTFKVEGATEYEGFHSVLSLLSFLLKAPLTPPGTPVVNALFTQREAIVNFMRACIGLPSENHMMFDHRTKNPTYKQ
;
A
#
# COMPACT_ATOMS: atom_id res chain seq x y z
N ARG A 1 -4.70 -13.15 36.08
CA ARG A 1 -5.30 -12.90 34.75
C ARG A 1 -5.39 -11.39 34.58
N ILE A 2 -4.53 -10.77 33.76
CA ILE A 2 -4.52 -9.29 33.60
C ILE A 2 -5.22 -8.98 32.28
N THR A 3 -6.41 -8.38 32.33
CA THR A 3 -7.14 -7.86 31.17
C THR A 3 -6.70 -6.42 30.89
N ARG A 4 -6.48 -6.08 29.62
CA ARG A 4 -6.21 -4.72 29.15
C ARG A 4 -7.44 -4.17 28.46
N SER A 5 -7.91 -3.01 28.92
CA SER A 5 -9.05 -2.30 28.32
C SER A 5 -8.57 -0.97 27.74
N ILE A 6 -8.92 -0.70 26.48
CA ILE A 6 -8.66 0.57 25.81
C ILE A 6 -10.03 1.16 25.43
N VAL A 7 -10.33 2.36 25.92
CA VAL A 7 -11.57 3.09 25.62
C VAL A 7 -11.21 4.25 24.69
N MET A 8 -11.89 4.33 23.55
CA MET A 8 -11.69 5.40 22.56
C MET A 8 -13.05 6.01 22.18
N HIS A 9 -13.08 7.33 22.08
CA HIS A 9 -14.20 8.10 21.54
C HIS A 9 -13.66 8.95 20.39
N ASN A 10 -14.28 8.83 19.21
CA ASN A 10 -13.93 9.64 18.05
C ASN A 10 -15.17 10.42 17.61
N THR A 11 -15.07 11.75 17.63
CA THR A 11 -16.06 12.62 16.98
C THR A 11 -15.62 12.79 15.54
N CYS A 12 -16.45 12.40 14.58
CA CYS A 12 -16.13 12.53 13.17
C CYS A 12 -17.21 13.31 12.43
N GLU A 13 -16.78 14.24 11.59
CA GLU A 13 -17.62 14.79 10.53
C GLU A 13 -17.42 13.96 9.28
N ASP A 14 -18.30 12.97 9.07
CA ASP A 14 -18.12 11.93 8.06
C ASP A 14 -17.84 12.50 6.66
N SER A 15 -18.52 13.58 6.28
CA SER A 15 -18.32 14.24 4.98
C SER A 15 -16.92 14.85 4.82
N LEU A 16 -16.37 15.44 5.89
CA LEU A 16 -15.03 16.01 5.88
C LEU A 16 -13.96 14.91 5.82
N LEU A 17 -14.23 13.75 6.43
CA LEU A 17 -13.33 12.60 6.34
C LEU A 17 -13.45 11.87 4.99
N ALA A 18 -14.65 11.77 4.42
CA ALA A 18 -14.90 11.04 3.18
C ALA A 18 -14.40 11.79 1.93
N SER A 19 -14.53 13.11 1.89
CA SER A 19 -14.13 13.92 0.72
C SER A 19 -12.67 13.68 0.27
N PRO A 20 -11.65 13.75 1.14
CA PRO A 20 -10.27 13.47 0.73
C PRO A 20 -10.06 12.00 0.31
N LEU A 21 -10.74 11.04 0.93
CA LEU A 21 -10.65 9.62 0.54
C LEU A 21 -11.18 9.39 -0.89
N ILE A 22 -12.26 10.08 -1.27
CA ILE A 22 -12.80 10.03 -2.64
C ILE A 22 -11.82 10.64 -3.63
N LEU A 23 -11.19 11.77 -3.29
CA LEU A 23 -10.16 12.38 -4.14
C LEU A 23 -8.98 11.42 -4.35
N ASP A 24 -8.47 10.83 -3.26
CA ASP A 24 -7.37 9.87 -3.32
C ASP A 24 -7.73 8.64 -4.18
N LEU A 25 -8.97 8.13 -4.07
CA LEU A 25 -9.44 7.01 -4.88
C LEU A 25 -9.39 7.34 -6.37
N VAL A 26 -9.91 8.50 -6.78
CA VAL A 26 -9.93 8.91 -8.19
C VAL A 26 -8.51 9.14 -8.72
N ILE A 27 -7.67 9.84 -7.95
CA ILE A 27 -6.29 10.15 -8.35
C ILE A 27 -5.46 8.87 -8.50
N LEU A 28 -5.53 7.96 -7.53
CA LEU A 28 -4.78 6.70 -7.59
C LEU A 28 -5.30 5.77 -8.69
N THR A 29 -6.62 5.73 -8.90
CA THR A 29 -7.21 4.93 -10.00
C THR A 29 -6.69 5.41 -11.35
N GLU A 30 -6.70 6.73 -11.57
CA GLU A 30 -6.22 7.35 -12.81
C GLU A 30 -4.72 7.07 -13.03
N LEU A 31 -3.91 7.20 -11.98
CA LEU A 31 -2.49 6.89 -12.01
C LEU A 31 -2.25 5.42 -12.39
N PHE A 32 -2.92 4.49 -11.73
CA PHE A 32 -2.73 3.05 -11.96
C PHE A 32 -3.21 2.62 -13.35
N GLN A 33 -4.21 3.29 -13.93
CA GLN A 33 -4.62 3.05 -15.32
C GLN A 33 -3.56 3.44 -16.35
N ARG A 34 -2.66 4.39 -16.04
CA ARG A 34 -1.54 4.76 -16.93
C ARG A 34 -0.35 3.82 -16.84
N VAL A 35 -0.26 3.01 -15.78
CA VAL A 35 0.88 2.12 -15.59
C VAL A 35 0.68 0.84 -16.40
N THR A 36 1.72 0.48 -17.14
CA THR A 36 1.84 -0.82 -17.79
C THR A 36 3.17 -1.45 -17.37
N PHE A 37 3.17 -2.76 -17.20
CA PHE A 37 4.35 -3.52 -16.81
C PHE A 37 4.44 -4.79 -17.63
N LYS A 38 5.62 -5.40 -17.61
CA LYS A 38 5.89 -6.61 -18.36
C LYS A 38 6.35 -7.69 -17.39
N VAL A 39 5.62 -8.79 -17.36
CA VAL A 39 6.01 -9.97 -16.59
C VAL A 39 7.22 -10.63 -17.25
N GLU A 40 8.13 -11.14 -16.44
CA GLU A 40 9.31 -11.84 -16.94
C GLU A 40 8.88 -13.03 -17.83
N GLY A 41 9.38 -13.06 -19.07
CA GLY A 41 9.01 -14.06 -20.06
C GLY A 41 7.79 -13.71 -20.94
N ALA A 42 7.03 -12.67 -20.61
CA ALA A 42 5.98 -12.16 -21.51
C ALA A 42 6.60 -11.43 -22.71
N THR A 43 5.84 -11.26 -23.80
CA THR A 43 6.25 -10.46 -24.97
C THR A 43 5.70 -9.04 -24.89
N GLU A 44 4.46 -8.91 -24.46
CA GLU A 44 3.70 -7.66 -24.42
C GLU A 44 3.65 -7.06 -23.01
N TYR A 45 3.36 -5.75 -22.95
CA TYR A 45 3.08 -5.05 -21.71
C TYR A 45 1.60 -5.26 -21.36
N GLU A 46 1.32 -5.47 -20.08
CA GLU A 46 -0.03 -5.56 -19.55
C GLU A 46 -0.26 -4.50 -18.46
N GLY A 47 -1.52 -4.16 -18.25
CA GLY A 47 -1.96 -3.32 -17.15
C GLY A 47 -2.32 -4.16 -15.92
N PHE A 48 -2.87 -3.49 -14.91
CA PHE A 48 -3.39 -4.18 -13.74
C PHE A 48 -4.64 -5.03 -14.04
N HIS A 49 -4.88 -6.01 -13.17
CA HIS A 49 -6.16 -6.69 -13.08
C HIS A 49 -7.29 -5.66 -12.84
N SER A 50 -8.47 -5.90 -13.40
CA SER A 50 -9.64 -4.99 -13.31
C SER A 50 -10.02 -4.64 -11.87
N VAL A 51 -9.81 -5.58 -10.95
CA VAL A 51 -9.87 -5.35 -9.51
C VAL A 51 -8.54 -4.79 -9.00
N LEU A 52 -8.47 -3.46 -8.84
CA LEU A 52 -7.32 -2.74 -8.31
C LEU A 52 -7.18 -2.89 -6.79
N SER A 53 -6.65 -4.02 -6.33
CA SER A 53 -6.48 -4.32 -4.90
C SER A 53 -5.56 -3.35 -4.15
N LEU A 54 -4.71 -2.58 -4.84
CA LEU A 54 -3.89 -1.52 -4.23
C LEU A 54 -4.75 -0.40 -3.59
N LEU A 55 -5.98 -0.18 -4.07
CA LEU A 55 -6.89 0.83 -3.51
C LEU A 55 -7.50 0.41 -2.17
N SER A 56 -7.21 -0.80 -1.68
CA SER A 56 -7.75 -1.34 -0.42
C SER A 56 -7.48 -0.44 0.80
N PHE A 57 -6.42 0.37 0.75
CA PHE A 57 -6.10 1.35 1.79
C PHE A 57 -7.23 2.36 2.06
N LEU A 58 -8.03 2.67 1.05
CA LEU A 58 -9.08 3.69 1.11
C LEU A 58 -10.49 3.08 1.27
N LEU A 59 -10.61 1.75 1.33
CA LEU A 59 -11.87 1.03 1.33
C LEU A 59 -12.06 0.20 2.59
N LYS A 60 -13.29 0.22 3.14
CA LYS A 60 -13.61 -0.55 4.35
C LYS A 60 -13.70 -2.06 4.10
N ALA A 61 -14.21 -2.44 2.93
CA ALA A 61 -14.38 -3.83 2.49
C ALA A 61 -13.79 -3.97 1.07
N PRO A 62 -12.47 -4.17 0.95
CA PRO A 62 -11.81 -4.22 -0.35
C PRO A 62 -12.19 -5.47 -1.14
N LEU A 63 -12.47 -5.30 -2.44
CA LEU A 63 -12.59 -6.41 -3.37
C LEU A 63 -11.19 -6.88 -3.78
N THR A 64 -11.01 -8.19 -3.87
CA THR A 64 -9.74 -8.82 -4.28
C THR A 64 -9.98 -9.74 -5.47
N PRO A 65 -8.97 -9.94 -6.34
CA PRO A 65 -9.07 -10.93 -7.40
C PRO A 65 -9.41 -12.33 -6.86
N PRO A 66 -10.15 -13.16 -7.62
CA PRO A 66 -10.52 -14.50 -7.19
C PRO A 66 -9.30 -15.31 -6.73
N GLY A 67 -9.40 -15.96 -5.57
CA GLY A 67 -8.33 -16.80 -5.03
C GLY A 67 -7.18 -16.06 -4.33
N THR A 68 -7.25 -14.73 -4.20
CA THR A 68 -6.23 -13.95 -3.46
C THR A 68 -6.67 -13.61 -2.03
N PRO A 69 -5.74 -13.53 -1.05
CA PRO A 69 -6.08 -13.21 0.32
C PRO A 69 -6.41 -11.72 0.52
N VAL A 70 -7.38 -11.43 1.39
CA VAL A 70 -7.72 -10.05 1.79
C VAL A 70 -6.79 -9.59 2.90
N VAL A 71 -6.08 -8.48 2.67
CA VAL A 71 -5.24 -7.81 3.68
C VAL A 71 -5.99 -6.60 4.23
N ASN A 72 -6.30 -6.58 5.52
CA ASN A 72 -7.04 -5.48 6.20
C ASN A 72 -6.17 -4.63 7.14
N ALA A 73 -4.85 -4.90 7.20
CA ALA A 73 -3.93 -4.11 8.01
C ALA A 73 -3.60 -2.80 7.28
N LEU A 74 -4.08 -1.67 7.82
CA LEU A 74 -3.99 -0.35 7.19
C LEU A 74 -2.54 0.03 6.81
N PHE A 75 -1.58 -0.21 7.71
CA PHE A 75 -0.17 0.13 7.45
C PHE A 75 0.45 -0.74 6.36
N THR A 76 0.10 -2.03 6.30
CA THR A 76 0.55 -2.93 5.23
C THR A 76 -0.03 -2.53 3.88
N GLN A 77 -1.30 -2.12 3.85
CA GLN A 77 -1.92 -1.59 2.63
C GLN A 77 -1.24 -0.30 2.17
N ARG A 78 -0.92 0.62 3.10
CA ARG A 78 -0.16 1.85 2.79
C ARG A 78 1.23 1.53 2.25
N GLU A 79 1.93 0.60 2.89
CA GLU A 79 3.27 0.19 2.50
C GLU A 79 3.29 -0.39 1.09
N ALA A 80 2.27 -1.16 0.70
CA ALA A 80 2.13 -1.66 -0.66
C ALA A 80 2.05 -0.53 -1.70
N ILE A 81 1.25 0.51 -1.45
CA ILE A 81 1.14 1.69 -2.33
C ILE A 81 2.49 2.42 -2.42
N VAL A 82 3.14 2.65 -1.28
CA VAL A 82 4.44 3.37 -1.24
C VAL A 82 5.52 2.58 -1.97
N ASN A 83 5.61 1.27 -1.73
CA ASN A 83 6.59 0.41 -2.38
C ASN A 83 6.34 0.29 -3.89
N PHE A 84 5.08 0.29 -4.32
CA PHE A 84 4.74 0.39 -5.73
C PHE A 84 5.23 1.71 -6.34
N MET A 85 4.94 2.86 -5.72
CA MET A 85 5.42 4.16 -6.21
C MET A 85 6.96 4.25 -6.23
N ARG A 86 7.64 3.65 -5.24
CA ARG A 86 9.11 3.52 -5.23
C ARG A 86 9.63 2.72 -6.41
N ALA A 87 8.98 1.61 -6.74
CA ALA A 87 9.32 0.81 -7.92
C ALA A 87 9.18 1.63 -9.22
N CYS A 88 8.14 2.47 -9.34
CA CYS A 88 7.96 3.35 -10.50
C CYS A 88 9.11 4.35 -10.73
N ILE A 89 9.87 4.68 -9.67
CA ILE A 89 11.05 5.57 -9.75
C ILE A 89 12.38 4.81 -9.61
N GLY A 90 12.36 3.48 -9.72
CA GLY A 90 13.56 2.64 -9.69
C GLY A 90 14.19 2.47 -8.29
N LEU A 91 13.45 2.79 -7.23
CA LEU A 91 13.92 2.56 -5.86
C LEU A 91 13.50 1.17 -5.34
N PRO A 92 14.34 0.51 -4.51
CA PRO A 92 13.98 -0.75 -3.89
C PRO A 92 12.84 -0.58 -2.88
N SER A 93 12.10 -1.66 -2.62
CA SER A 93 11.07 -1.68 -1.58
C SER A 93 11.67 -1.41 -0.19
N GLU A 94 10.90 -0.69 0.64
CA GLU A 94 11.20 -0.59 2.06
C GLU A 94 10.96 -1.95 2.71
N ASN A 95 11.91 -2.40 3.51
CA ASN A 95 11.90 -3.74 4.13
C ASN A 95 12.26 -3.71 5.62
N HIS A 96 12.53 -2.53 6.17
CA HIS A 96 12.80 -2.30 7.60
C HIS A 96 13.96 -3.14 8.19
N MET A 97 14.79 -3.79 7.37
CA MET A 97 15.86 -4.64 7.85
C MET A 97 16.98 -3.81 8.52
N MET A 98 17.24 -2.60 8.01
CA MET A 98 18.30 -1.70 8.49
C MET A 98 19.64 -2.43 8.73
N PHE A 99 20.01 -3.32 7.80
CA PHE A 99 21.13 -4.26 8.00
C PHE A 99 22.45 -3.52 8.28
N ASP A 100 22.67 -2.38 7.63
CA ASP A 100 23.84 -1.53 7.83
C ASP A 100 24.08 -1.15 9.30
N HIS A 101 23.02 -0.98 10.10
CA HIS A 101 23.08 -0.66 11.53
C HIS A 101 23.14 -1.89 12.44
N ARG A 102 22.96 -3.10 11.90
CA ARG A 102 22.91 -4.37 12.64
C ARG A 102 24.12 -5.26 12.39
N THR A 103 25.09 -4.79 11.59
CA THR A 103 26.37 -5.49 11.38
C THR A 103 27.37 -5.17 12.49
N LYS A 104 28.36 -6.06 12.71
CA LYS A 104 29.42 -5.86 13.71
C LYS A 104 30.29 -4.63 13.43
N ASN A 105 30.44 -4.25 12.16
CA ASN A 105 31.20 -3.10 11.70
C ASN A 105 30.25 -2.18 10.89
N PRO A 106 29.46 -1.32 11.55
CA PRO A 106 28.53 -0.45 10.85
C PRO A 106 29.31 0.49 9.93
N THR A 107 28.99 0.44 8.63
CA THR A 107 29.56 1.35 7.64
C THR A 107 28.73 2.64 7.63
N TYR A 108 29.19 3.67 8.33
CA TYR A 108 28.57 4.99 8.25
C TYR A 108 28.97 5.64 6.93
N LYS A 109 28.08 5.65 5.94
CA LYS A 109 28.20 6.60 4.83
C LYS A 109 27.54 7.91 5.29
N GLN A 110 28.36 8.95 5.46
CA GLN A 110 27.92 10.33 5.62
C GLN A 110 27.19 10.80 4.37
#